data_AF-A0AAD9XEG6-F1
#
_entry.id   AF-A0AAD9XEG6-F1
#
_cell.length_a   1.000
_cell.length_b   1.000
_cell.length_c   1.000
_cell.angle_alpha   90.00
_cell.angle_beta   90.00
_cell.angle_gamma   90.00
#
_symmetry.space_group_name_H-M   'P 1'
#
loop_
_entity.id
_entity.type
_entity.pdbx_description
1 polymer ?
#
loop_
_entity_poly.entity_id
_entity_poly.type
_entity_poly.pdbx_seq_one_letter_code
_entity_poly.pdbx_strand_id
1 'polypeptide(L)'
;MAAKIGLIGDVFVGNALIAMYGKCELIEEMLKVFEVMRERNLVSWNSIVCGFSVNGFSHESFNFFLEMMSCDVGLITDVATLVTLLPVCAAEVDVEMGRLVHRLAIKLGLNQEIMVNHALVDMYSKCWYLSEAQILFDRNNNRNVVS
;
A
#
# COMPACT_ATOMS: atom_id res chain seq x y z
N MET A 1 23.52 -23.76 -6.97
CA MET A 1 22.19 -23.37 -7.48
C MET A 1 21.06 -23.71 -6.50
N ALA A 2 21.04 -24.91 -5.90
CA ALA A 2 20.03 -25.30 -4.91
C ALA A 2 19.97 -24.42 -3.63
N ALA A 3 21.11 -23.96 -3.10
CA ALA A 3 21.12 -23.11 -1.90
C ALA A 3 20.48 -21.72 -2.14
N LYS A 4 20.67 -21.12 -3.32
CA LYS A 4 20.06 -19.83 -3.69
C LYS A 4 18.54 -19.96 -3.84
N ILE A 5 18.07 -21.08 -4.38
CA ILE A 5 16.63 -21.40 -4.55
C ILE A 5 15.99 -21.75 -3.19
N GLY A 6 16.72 -22.44 -2.31
CA GLY A 6 16.25 -22.78 -0.95
C GLY A 6 16.11 -21.55 -0.03
N LEU A 7 17.01 -20.57 -0.15
CA LEU A 7 16.97 -19.31 0.62
C LEU A 7 15.87 -18.35 0.14
N ILE A 8 15.57 -18.30 -1.17
CA ILE A 8 14.46 -17.48 -1.70
C ILE A 8 13.08 -18.11 -1.44
N GLY A 9 13.05 -19.41 -1.12
CA GLY A 9 11.83 -20.08 -0.64
C GLY A 9 11.40 -19.62 0.76
N ASP A 10 12.29 -18.99 1.53
CA ASP A 10 11.96 -18.41 2.82
C ASP A 10 11.31 -17.03 2.62
N VAL A 11 10.06 -16.90 3.06
CA VAL A 11 9.26 -15.68 2.91
C VAL A 11 9.91 -14.47 3.60
N PHE A 12 10.62 -14.66 4.71
CA PHE A 12 11.31 -13.57 5.39
C PHE A 12 12.49 -13.05 4.57
N VAL A 13 13.28 -13.97 4.00
CA VAL A 13 14.42 -13.60 3.13
C VAL A 13 13.92 -12.94 1.85
N GLY A 14 12.86 -13.47 1.24
CA GLY A 14 12.21 -12.87 0.08
C GLY A 14 11.77 -11.43 0.35
N ASN A 15 11.06 -11.21 1.46
CA ASN A 15 10.59 -9.88 1.87
C ASN A 15 11.76 -8.90 2.11
N ALA A 16 12.82 -9.35 2.78
CA ALA A 16 14.00 -8.53 3.02
C ALA A 16 14.72 -8.14 1.72
N LEU A 17 14.81 -9.06 0.75
CA LEU A 17 15.40 -8.78 -0.56
C LEU A 17 14.55 -7.82 -1.39
N ILE A 18 13.22 -7.99 -1.42
CA ILE A 18 12.32 -7.04 -2.10
C ILE A 18 12.52 -5.64 -1.54
N ALA A 19 12.50 -5.48 -0.21
CA ALA A 19 12.68 -4.19 0.42
C ALA A 19 14.07 -3.58 0.15
N MET A 20 15.12 -4.41 0.10
CA MET A 20 16.49 -3.95 -0.20
C MET A 20 16.60 -3.50 -1.66
N TYR A 21 16.17 -4.32 -2.62
CA TYR A 21 16.22 -3.97 -4.03
C TYR A 21 15.37 -2.75 -4.36
N GLY A 22 14.18 -2.62 -3.76
CA GLY A 22 13.32 -1.44 -3.90
C GLY A 22 13.98 -0.15 -3.39
N LYS A 23 14.71 -0.21 -2.27
CA LYS A 23 15.48 0.95 -1.74
C LYS A 23 16.67 1.33 -2.60
N CYS A 24 17.20 0.40 -3.38
CA CYS A 24 18.31 0.63 -4.30
C CYS A 24 17.83 0.97 -5.72
N GLU A 25 16.52 1.19 -5.93
CA GLU A 25 15.90 1.47 -7.23
C GLU A 25 16.13 0.35 -8.27
N LEU A 26 16.43 -0.87 -7.80
CA LEU A 26 16.68 -2.05 -8.62
C LEU A 26 15.36 -2.81 -8.88
N ILE A 27 14.44 -2.18 -9.61
CA ILE A 27 13.06 -2.65 -9.80
C ILE A 27 12.99 -4.04 -10.42
N GLU A 28 13.82 -4.33 -11.43
CA GLU A 28 13.84 -5.65 -12.07
C GLU A 28 14.23 -6.77 -11.11
N GLU A 29 15.22 -6.52 -10.23
CA GLU A 29 15.68 -7.52 -9.26
C GLU A 29 14.66 -7.71 -8.14
N MET A 30 14.03 -6.62 -7.70
CA MET A 30 12.90 -6.66 -6.76
C MET A 30 11.76 -7.53 -7.30
N LEU A 31 11.36 -7.30 -8.56
CA LEU A 31 10.29 -8.05 -9.22
C LEU A 31 10.66 -9.53 -9.38
N LYS A 32 11.88 -9.82 -9.85
CA LYS A 32 12.38 -11.21 -9.98
C LYS A 32 12.28 -11.96 -8.66
N VAL A 33 12.66 -11.35 -7.53
CA VAL A 33 12.52 -11.98 -6.21
C VAL A 33 11.06 -12.30 -5.92
N PHE A 34 10.17 -11.32 -6.08
CA PHE A 34 8.74 -11.51 -5.83
C PHE A 34 8.12 -12.62 -6.69
N GLU A 35 8.49 -12.69 -7.98
CA GLU A 35 7.99 -13.70 -8.91
C GLU A 35 8.42 -15.13 -8.57
N VAL A 36 9.65 -15.32 -8.09
CA VAL A 36 10.16 -16.66 -7.74
C VAL A 36 9.78 -17.14 -6.34
N MET A 37 9.19 -16.28 -5.50
CA MET A 37 8.67 -16.67 -4.18
C MET A 37 7.52 -17.66 -4.34
N ARG A 38 7.61 -18.81 -3.66
CA ARG A 38 6.59 -19.87 -3.69
C ARG A 38 5.37 -19.54 -2.84
N GLU A 39 5.61 -18.89 -1.71
CA GLU A 39 4.58 -18.42 -0.79
C GLU A 39 4.76 -16.91 -0.62
N ARG A 40 3.64 -16.20 -0.57
CA ARG A 40 3.60 -14.75 -0.37
C ARG A 40 2.63 -14.47 0.76
N ASN A 41 3.03 -13.59 1.66
CA ASN A 41 2.16 -13.12 2.73
C ASN A 41 1.91 -11.62 2.57
N LEU A 42 1.12 -11.04 3.48
CA LEU A 42 0.81 -9.61 3.45
C LEU A 42 2.09 -8.74 3.40
N VAL A 43 3.17 -9.15 4.07
CA VAL A 43 4.44 -8.42 4.06
C VAL A 43 5.10 -8.47 2.67
N SER A 44 5.02 -9.60 1.96
CA SER A 44 5.52 -9.71 0.58
C SER A 44 4.79 -8.73 -0.35
N TRP A 45 3.46 -8.70 -0.27
CA TRP A 45 2.63 -7.79 -1.06
C TRP A 45 2.84 -6.33 -0.69
N ASN A 46 2.88 -6.00 0.61
CA ASN A 46 3.17 -4.64 1.05
C ASN A 46 4.56 -4.18 0.60
N SER A 47 5.55 -5.09 0.57
CA SER A 47 6.90 -4.76 0.12
C SER A 47 6.95 -4.45 -1.37
N ILE A 48 6.27 -5.23 -2.22
CA ILE A 48 6.26 -4.98 -3.67
C ILE A 48 5.47 -3.71 -4.01
N VAL A 49 4.31 -3.49 -3.40
CA VAL A 49 3.49 -2.28 -3.57
C VAL A 49 4.28 -1.04 -3.14
N CYS A 50 4.89 -1.07 -1.95
CA CYS A 50 5.72 0.02 -1.46
C CYS A 50 6.94 0.27 -2.37
N GLY A 51 7.61 -0.78 -2.82
CA GLY A 51 8.73 -0.70 -3.73
C GLY A 51 8.41 0.05 -5.02
N PHE A 52 7.30 -0.28 -5.68
CA PHE A 52 6.87 0.48 -6.87
C PHE A 52 6.44 1.91 -6.53
N SER A 53 5.70 2.11 -5.43
CA SER A 53 5.23 3.41 -4.98
C SER A 53 6.37 4.42 -4.75
N VAL A 54 7.39 4.04 -3.97
CA VAL A 54 8.50 4.95 -3.62
C VAL A 54 9.42 5.25 -4.80
N ASN A 55 9.40 4.40 -5.82
CA ASN A 55 10.18 4.58 -7.05
C ASN A 55 9.40 5.28 -8.17
N GLY A 56 8.21 5.81 -7.88
CA GLY A 56 7.42 6.61 -8.84
C GLY A 56 6.61 5.78 -9.85
N PHE A 57 6.50 4.47 -9.65
CA PHE A 57 5.71 3.57 -10.49
C PHE A 57 4.31 3.39 -9.88
N SER A 58 3.57 4.49 -9.83
CA SER A 58 2.24 4.58 -9.21
C SER A 58 1.25 3.54 -9.74
N HIS A 59 1.17 3.41 -11.07
CA HIS A 59 0.20 2.55 -11.71
C HIS A 59 0.51 1.06 -11.44
N GLU A 60 1.78 0.67 -11.51
CA GLU A 60 2.26 -0.68 -11.18
C GLU A 60 2.01 -1.00 -9.70
N SER A 61 2.30 -0.06 -8.80
CA SER A 61 2.01 -0.19 -7.37
C SER A 61 0.53 -0.50 -7.13
N PHE A 62 -0.38 0.22 -7.80
CA PHE A 62 -1.81 -0.03 -7.66
C PHE A 62 -2.24 -1.37 -8.29
N ASN A 63 -1.64 -1.77 -9.42
CA ASN A 63 -1.92 -3.07 -10.04
C ASN A 63 -1.53 -4.25 -9.13
N PHE A 64 -0.36 -4.19 -8.47
CA PHE A 64 0.03 -5.20 -7.49
C PHE A 64 -0.93 -5.26 -6.29
N PHE A 65 -1.49 -4.12 -5.87
CA PHE A 65 -2.53 -4.12 -4.85
C PHE A 65 -3.82 -4.79 -5.35
N LEU A 66 -4.26 -4.52 -6.58
CA LEU A 66 -5.43 -5.21 -7.15
C LEU A 66 -5.18 -6.71 -7.28
N GLU A 67 -3.97 -7.12 -7.67
CA GLU A 67 -3.56 -8.52 -7.75
C GLU A 67 -3.63 -9.18 -6.37
N MET A 68 -3.05 -8.55 -5.33
CA MET A 68 -3.13 -9.00 -3.94
C MET A 68 -4.58 -9.26 -3.51
N MET A 69 -5.49 -8.33 -3.84
CA MET A 69 -6.92 -8.45 -3.49
C MET A 69 -7.64 -9.55 -4.26
N SER A 70 -7.12 -9.98 -5.41
CA SER A 70 -7.75 -10.97 -6.29
C SER A 70 -7.22 -12.40 -6.10
N CYS A 71 -5.93 -12.54 -5.80
CA CYS A 71 -5.24 -13.83 -5.79
C CYS A 71 -5.26 -14.53 -4.42
N ASP A 72 -5.16 -13.78 -3.33
CA ASP A 72 -4.92 -14.36 -2.00
C ASP A 72 -6.13 -14.21 -1.07
N VAL A 73 -7.04 -15.18 -1.17
CA VAL A 73 -8.23 -15.29 -0.32
C VAL A 73 -7.81 -15.49 1.14
N GLY A 74 -7.88 -14.41 1.92
CA GLY A 74 -7.58 -14.42 3.36
C GLY A 74 -6.58 -13.37 3.81
N LEU A 75 -5.90 -12.67 2.89
CA LEU A 75 -5.08 -11.52 3.25
C LEU A 75 -5.98 -10.32 3.58
N ILE A 76 -5.92 -9.87 4.83
CA ILE A 76 -6.61 -8.67 5.30
C ILE A 76 -5.64 -7.51 5.15
N THR A 77 -5.98 -6.55 4.29
CA THR A 77 -5.24 -5.30 4.12
C THR A 77 -5.08 -4.59 5.46
N ASP A 78 -3.90 -4.02 5.71
CA ASP A 78 -3.59 -3.31 6.95
C ASP A 78 -3.38 -1.80 6.72
N VAL A 79 -3.09 -1.09 7.80
CA VAL A 79 -2.80 0.35 7.77
C VAL A 79 -1.61 0.66 6.84
N ALA A 80 -0.57 -0.19 6.84
CA ALA A 80 0.62 0.03 6.03
C ALA A 80 0.29 -0.02 4.53
N THR A 81 -0.56 -0.96 4.10
CA THR A 81 -1.01 -1.01 2.71
C THR A 81 -1.77 0.26 2.31
N LEU A 82 -2.74 0.69 3.12
CA LEU A 82 -3.57 1.86 2.80
C LEU A 82 -2.75 3.16 2.75
N VAL A 83 -1.85 3.36 3.71
CA VAL A 83 -0.98 4.54 3.76
C VAL A 83 0.03 4.56 2.62
N THR A 84 0.39 3.39 2.06
CA THR A 84 1.24 3.31 0.86
C THR A 84 0.47 3.70 -0.41
N LEU A 85 -0.79 3.30 -0.52
CA LEU A 85 -1.59 3.51 -1.75
C LEU A 85 -2.22 4.90 -1.86
N LEU A 86 -2.58 5.54 -0.75
CA LEU A 86 -3.22 6.85 -0.79
C LEU A 86 -2.33 7.95 -1.42
N PRO A 87 -1.02 8.02 -1.13
CA PRO A 87 -0.09 8.89 -1.84
C PRO A 87 0.00 8.60 -3.33
N VAL A 88 -0.08 7.32 -3.73
CA VAL A 88 -0.10 6.89 -5.14
C VAL A 88 -1.32 7.46 -5.86
N CYS A 89 -2.51 7.34 -5.25
CA CYS A 89 -3.75 7.91 -5.80
C CYS A 89 -3.65 9.45 -5.92
N ALA A 90 -3.02 10.10 -4.94
CA ALA A 90 -2.83 11.54 -4.92
C ALA A 90 -1.85 12.02 -6.00
N ALA A 91 -0.76 11.27 -6.23
CA ALA A 91 0.26 11.59 -7.24
C ALA A 91 -0.29 11.52 -8.66
N GLU A 92 -1.15 10.54 -8.94
CA GLU A 92 -1.84 10.40 -10.24
C GLU A 92 -3.05 11.34 -10.39
N VAL A 93 -3.44 12.06 -9.33
CA VAL A 93 -4.66 12.87 -9.27
C VAL A 93 -5.92 12.03 -9.59
N ASP A 94 -5.87 10.73 -9.28
CA ASP A 94 -6.96 9.78 -9.53
C ASP A 94 -7.82 9.61 -8.27
N VAL A 95 -8.88 10.43 -8.20
CA VAL A 95 -9.83 10.37 -7.10
C VAL A 95 -10.59 9.04 -7.04
N GLU A 96 -10.80 8.35 -8.16
CA GLU A 96 -11.60 7.12 -8.17
C GLU A 96 -10.80 5.96 -7.55
N MET A 97 -9.50 5.87 -7.82
CA MET A 97 -8.59 5.00 -7.07
C MET A 97 -8.61 5.34 -5.58
N GLY A 98 -8.50 6.62 -5.24
CA GLY A 98 -8.55 7.09 -3.85
C GLY A 98 -9.87 6.71 -3.15
N ARG A 99 -11.01 6.84 -3.83
CA ARG A 99 -12.33 6.44 -3.31
C ARG A 99 -12.43 4.93 -3.11
N LEU A 100 -11.81 4.10 -3.97
CA LEU A 100 -11.74 2.65 -3.78
C LEU A 100 -10.99 2.30 -2.49
N VAL A 101 -9.81 2.89 -2.30
CA VAL A 101 -8.99 2.69 -1.09
C VAL A 101 -9.72 3.19 0.16
N HIS A 102 -10.39 4.34 0.09
CA HIS A 102 -11.20 4.87 1.19
C HIS A 102 -12.37 3.94 1.57
N ARG A 103 -13.12 3.43 0.58
CA ARG A 103 -14.20 2.46 0.83
C ARG A 103 -13.67 1.19 1.49
N LEU A 104 -12.51 0.70 1.05
CA LEU A 104 -11.86 -0.44 1.68
C LEU A 104 -11.48 -0.13 3.13
N ALA A 105 -10.90 1.04 3.41
CA ALA A 105 -10.58 1.47 4.77
C ALA A 105 -11.80 1.46 5.69
N ILE A 106 -12.96 1.93 5.21
CA ILE A 106 -14.22 1.89 5.98
C ILE A 106 -14.66 0.45 6.22
N LYS A 107 -14.64 -0.40 5.19
CA LYS A 107 -15.03 -1.81 5.29
C LYS A 107 -14.19 -2.59 6.31
N LEU A 108 -12.92 -2.23 6.45
CA LEU A 108 -11.97 -2.83 7.39
C LEU A 108 -11.96 -2.16 8.77
N GLY A 109 -12.72 -1.08 8.97
CA GLY A 109 -12.70 -0.28 10.20
C GLY A 109 -11.44 0.56 10.39
N LEU A 110 -10.53 0.59 9.40
CA LEU A 110 -9.25 1.29 9.45
C LEU A 110 -9.37 2.79 9.12
N ASN A 111 -10.52 3.26 8.67
CA ASN A 111 -10.75 4.68 8.37
C ASN A 111 -10.68 5.58 9.63
N GLN A 112 -10.65 4.98 10.83
CA GLN A 112 -10.49 5.70 12.08
C GLN A 112 -9.03 5.87 12.51
N GLU A 113 -8.11 5.07 11.95
CA GLU A 113 -6.69 5.14 12.24
C GLU A 113 -6.14 6.50 11.80
N ILE A 114 -5.42 7.18 12.69
CA ILE A 114 -4.93 8.55 12.47
C ILE A 114 -4.09 8.62 11.18
N MET A 115 -3.20 7.63 10.97
CA MET A 115 -2.35 7.58 9.79
C MET A 115 -3.16 7.44 8.50
N VAL A 116 -4.18 6.58 8.49
CA VAL A 116 -5.06 6.37 7.32
C VAL A 116 -5.89 7.62 7.07
N ASN A 117 -6.45 8.23 8.12
CA ASN A 117 -7.24 9.45 8.00
C ASN A 117 -6.42 10.62 7.44
N HIS A 118 -5.21 10.85 7.96
CA HIS A 118 -4.31 11.89 7.43
C HIS A 118 -3.97 11.66 5.96
N ALA A 119 -3.64 10.42 5.58
CA ALA A 119 -3.37 10.08 4.19
C ALA A 119 -4.60 10.29 3.28
N LEU A 120 -5.82 10.02 3.77
CA LEU A 120 -7.06 10.29 3.05
C LEU A 120 -7.32 11.79 2.86
N VAL A 121 -7.08 12.60 3.90
CA VAL A 121 -7.21 14.07 3.82
C VAL A 121 -6.24 14.64 2.79
N ASP A 122 -4.97 14.22 2.82
CA ASP A 122 -3.95 14.64 1.84
C ASP A 122 -4.36 14.23 0.41
N MET A 123 -4.80 12.99 0.22
CA MET A 123 -5.24 12.47 -1.08
C MET A 123 -6.41 13.28 -1.65
N TYR A 124 -7.51 13.46 -0.89
CA TYR A 124 -8.65 14.24 -1.38
C TYR A 124 -8.28 15.71 -1.63
N SER A 125 -7.41 16.29 -0.81
CA SER A 125 -6.93 17.67 -1.00
C SER A 125 -6.17 17.83 -2.31
N LYS A 126 -5.24 16.91 -2.61
CA LYS A 126 -4.45 16.90 -3.85
C LYS A 126 -5.27 16.58 -5.09
N CYS A 127 -6.35 15.82 -4.93
CA CYS A 127 -7.33 15.56 -6.00
C CYS A 127 -8.39 16.67 -6.14
N TRP A 128 -8.29 17.78 -5.40
CA TRP A 128 -9.22 18.93 -5.43
C TRP A 128 -10.64 18.66 -4.89
N TYR A 129 -10.82 17.60 -4.11
CA TYR A 129 -12.07 17.25 -3.43
C TYR A 129 -12.06 17.78 -1.98
N LEU A 130 -12.01 19.11 -1.85
CA LEU A 130 -11.83 19.80 -0.57
C LEU A 130 -12.97 19.56 0.41
N SER A 131 -14.20 19.34 -0.07
CA SER A 131 -15.35 19.03 0.78
C SER A 131 -15.16 17.71 1.52
N GLU A 132 -14.75 16.65 0.83
CA GLU A 132 -14.43 15.36 1.43
C GLU A 132 -13.23 15.43 2.36
N ALA A 133 -12.19 16.17 1.98
CA ALA A 133 -11.02 16.41 2.83
C ALA A 133 -11.41 17.10 4.15
N GLN A 134 -12.26 18.15 4.08
CA GLN A 134 -12.74 18.87 5.26
C GLN A 134 -13.56 17.98 6.18
N ILE A 135 -14.47 17.16 5.64
CA ILE A 135 -15.28 16.22 6.43
C ILE A 135 -14.39 15.26 7.21
N LEU A 136 -13.33 14.75 6.58
CA LEU A 136 -12.39 13.83 7.24
C LEU A 136 -11.56 14.53 8.31
N PHE A 137 -11.12 15.76 8.04
CA PHE A 137 -10.35 16.60 8.97
C PHE A 137 -11.15 16.94 10.23
N ASP A 138 -12.40 17.38 10.07
CA ASP A 138 -13.27 17.75 11.20
C ASP A 138 -13.60 16.54 12.09
N ARG A 139 -13.82 15.38 11.47
CA ARG A 139 -14.01 14.11 12.20
C ARG A 139 -12.80 13.74 13.05
N ASN A 140 -11.58 14.04 12.59
CA ASN A 140 -10.36 13.76 13.34
C ASN A 140 -10.17 14.73 14.52
N ASN A 141 -10.38 16.03 14.28
CA ASN A 141 -10.26 17.05 15.35
C ASN A 141 -11.25 16.80 16.50
N ASN A 142 -12.48 16.38 16.21
CA ASN A 142 -13.46 16.05 17.25
C ASN A 142 -13.03 14.90 18.17
N ARG A 143 -12.08 14.03 17.74
CA ARG A 143 -11.53 12.96 18.60
C ARG A 143 -10.41 13.46 19.50
N ASN A 144 -9.59 14.39 19.02
CA ASN A 144 -8.45 14.93 19.78
C ASN A 144 -8.87 15.91 20.89
N VAL A 145 -10.11 16.42 20.87
CA VAL A 145 -10.64 17.34 21.90
C VAL A 145 -11.34 16.60 23.05
N VAL A 146 -11.59 15.30 22.93
CA VAL A 146 -12.32 14.48 23.92
C VAL A 146 -11.40 13.44 24.60
N SER A 147 -10.11 13.75 24.74
CA SER A 147 -9.14 12.92 25.50
C SER A 147 -8.68 13.62 26.77
#